data_AF-A0A944SWT8-F1
#
_entry.id   AF-A0A944SWT8-F1
#
_cell.length_a   1.000
_cell.length_b   1.000
_cell.length_c   1.000
_cell.angle_alpha   90.00
_cell.angle_beta   90.00
_cell.angle_gamma   90.00
#
_symmetry.space_group_name_H-M   'P 1'
#
loop_
_entity.id
_entity.type
_entity.pdbx_description
1 polymer ?
#
loop_
_entity_poly.entity_id
_entity_poly.type
_entity_poly.pdbx_seq_one_letter_code
_entity_poly.pdbx_strand_id
1 'polypeptide(L)'
;HHRRDRAKAFANGINNIDKTSYVNTFYVDGMQSGTKRQRILSEFSNASPSLVANARCLSEGIDVPSIDSVIFVDPKQSTVSITQAIGRALRKPKDSSKGTSYIIVPTVIDKKNSKNIDESYQEILMVLRSMSEHDGRIVEYFRLMKEGKKPPIKFLDIESEHPIHDFNLEDFTKNLHLKAWSRMAKIGRRPFEHARQYARSLGLKSSHEWRSLTKLKTHPADIPVKPDTTYKEWTNWYDFLGKEMPEEKVSFEELREYAINSDINKQADWFVFARSEGFPNKFPGHPPSFYKDEFTNWYDFLGNSQPVELVSYAELKKYLKENNINTAKKYRTFSKSKKFPDSFPSAPNTSYKEFISWNDLFGKKETEYAPLREMKEFIQNTSVNSESKWRLFVKSKDFPKNFVTNPSRSFKHEWISWYDFFGKPEPIEFISLKELKDYIKGTDIDTLEKYSVFVNSTDCPKNFPKKPHSAYKEWISYYDFFGKQEPTKNYRSYENAKKYACDSSIKSLPKWREAFDKGKLPDDLPKNPNIVYAKTGWTNTWDFFGKSKVANRN
;
A
#
# COMPACT_ATOMS: atom_id res chain seq x y z
N HIS A 1 3.24 30.52 6.88
CA HIS A 1 3.67 31.54 7.84
C HIS A 1 4.65 30.96 8.85
N HIS A 2 4.23 30.15 9.83
CA HIS A 2 5.14 29.61 10.88
C HIS A 2 6.54 29.10 10.45
N ARG A 3 6.69 28.35 9.35
CA ARG A 3 8.02 27.85 8.92
C ARG A 3 8.96 28.96 8.41
N ARG A 4 8.42 29.99 7.77
CA ARG A 4 9.18 31.17 7.32
C ARG A 4 9.60 32.01 8.51
N ASP A 5 8.68 32.20 9.45
CA ASP A 5 8.92 32.96 10.67
C ASP A 5 9.99 32.27 11.53
N ARG A 6 9.93 30.93 11.66
CA ARG A 6 10.99 30.14 12.33
C ARG A 6 12.34 30.20 11.63
N ALA A 7 12.37 30.07 10.30
CA ALA A 7 13.63 30.19 9.55
C ALA A 7 14.26 31.59 9.67
N LYS A 8 13.44 32.66 9.67
CA LYS A 8 13.90 34.03 9.95
C LYS A 8 14.36 34.19 11.39
N ALA A 9 13.61 33.68 12.36
CA ALA A 9 13.96 33.74 13.77
C ALA A 9 15.29 33.03 14.05
N PHE A 10 15.52 31.87 13.42
CA PHE A 10 16.79 31.16 13.51
C PHE A 10 17.94 31.98 12.91
N ALA A 11 17.79 32.50 11.68
CA ALA A 11 18.82 33.33 11.05
C ALA A 11 19.15 34.58 11.89
N ASN A 12 18.15 35.25 12.45
CA ASN A 12 18.36 36.44 13.28
C ASN A 12 18.88 36.11 14.68
N GLY A 13 18.62 34.89 15.16
CA GLY A 13 18.89 34.47 16.53
C GLY A 13 20.27 33.84 16.73
N ILE A 14 20.86 33.24 15.68
CA ILE A 14 22.07 32.41 15.83
C ILE A 14 23.26 33.15 16.44
N ASN A 15 23.50 34.40 16.03
CA ASN A 15 24.59 35.23 16.58
C ASN A 15 24.30 35.79 17.98
N ASN A 16 23.09 35.58 18.52
CA ASN A 16 22.75 35.99 19.89
C ASN A 16 23.04 34.90 20.92
N ILE A 17 23.27 33.65 20.48
CA ILE A 17 23.50 32.49 21.35
C ILE A 17 24.95 32.43 21.81
N ASP A 18 25.89 32.54 20.87
CA ASP A 18 27.32 32.64 21.13
C ASP A 18 27.84 33.97 20.59
N LYS A 19 28.33 34.84 21.48
CA LYS A 19 28.90 36.14 21.10
C LYS A 19 30.36 36.05 20.67
N THR A 20 31.00 34.89 20.82
CA THR A 20 32.42 34.68 20.49
C THR A 20 32.62 34.29 19.02
N SER A 21 31.58 33.76 18.37
CA SER A 21 31.60 33.32 16.98
C SER A 21 30.54 34.06 16.16
N TYR A 22 30.95 34.77 15.11
CA TYR A 22 30.02 35.51 14.23
C TYR A 22 29.82 34.78 12.90
N VAL A 23 28.57 34.57 12.50
CA VAL A 23 28.20 33.94 11.21
C VAL A 23 27.41 34.93 10.37
N ASN A 24 27.77 35.06 9.09
CA ASN A 24 27.00 35.87 8.14
C ASN A 24 25.67 35.18 7.82
N THR A 25 24.55 35.77 8.21
CA THR A 25 23.23 35.13 8.12
C THR A 25 22.42 35.67 6.95
N PHE A 26 21.94 34.77 6.10
CA PHE A 26 21.09 35.06 4.96
C PHE A 26 19.76 34.32 5.09
N TYR A 27 18.73 34.82 4.42
CA TYR A 27 17.41 34.21 4.43
C TYR A 27 16.75 34.24 3.05
N VAL A 28 16.28 33.08 2.61
CA VAL A 28 15.55 32.92 1.35
C VAL A 28 14.18 32.27 1.56
N ASP A 29 13.18 32.70 0.76
CA ASP A 29 11.86 32.06 0.72
C ASP A 29 11.17 32.12 -0.64
N GLY A 30 10.05 31.41 -0.76
CA GLY A 30 9.29 31.27 -2.00
C GLY A 30 8.60 32.56 -2.46
N MET A 31 8.42 33.58 -1.61
CA MET A 31 7.81 34.86 -2.00
C MET A 31 8.80 35.84 -2.63
N GLN A 32 10.10 35.63 -2.45
CA GLN A 32 11.12 36.44 -3.11
C GLN A 32 11.15 36.13 -4.62
N SER A 33 11.49 37.10 -5.46
CA SER A 33 11.69 36.86 -6.90
C SER A 33 12.91 35.95 -7.14
N GLY A 34 12.96 35.30 -8.32
CA GLY A 34 14.10 34.47 -8.71
C GLY A 34 15.43 35.23 -8.66
N THR A 35 15.46 36.44 -9.21
CA THR A 35 16.62 37.34 -9.19
C THR A 35 17.07 37.70 -7.77
N LYS A 36 16.10 37.97 -6.87
CA LYS A 36 16.41 38.27 -5.46
C LYS A 36 17.03 37.06 -4.75
N ARG A 37 16.51 35.85 -4.99
CA ARG A 37 17.09 34.62 -4.43
C ARG A 37 18.50 34.36 -4.96
N GLN A 38 18.72 34.51 -6.26
CA GLN A 38 20.05 34.35 -6.87
C GLN A 38 21.06 35.34 -6.29
N ARG A 39 20.67 36.60 -6.11
CA ARG A 39 21.51 37.60 -5.45
C ARG A 39 21.88 37.19 -4.02
N ILE A 40 20.90 36.79 -3.21
CA ILE A 40 21.16 36.36 -1.82
C ILE A 40 22.07 35.12 -1.78
N LEU A 41 21.87 34.15 -2.68
CA LEU A 41 22.72 32.95 -2.76
C LEU A 41 24.15 33.28 -3.22
N SER A 42 24.32 34.28 -4.08
CA SER A 42 25.64 34.79 -4.47
C SER A 42 26.34 35.51 -3.30
N GLU A 43 25.62 36.37 -2.57
CA GLU A 43 26.14 37.04 -1.38
C GLU A 43 26.53 36.01 -0.30
N PHE A 44 25.71 34.99 -0.09
CA PHE A 44 26.01 33.84 0.77
C PHE A 44 27.29 33.12 0.35
N SER A 45 27.46 32.80 -0.93
CA SER A 45 28.63 32.09 -1.42
C SER A 45 29.94 32.86 -1.29
N ASN A 46 29.87 34.19 -1.18
CA ASN A 46 31.03 35.08 -1.09
C ASN A 46 31.34 35.51 0.36
N ALA A 47 30.52 35.11 1.33
CA ALA A 47 30.73 35.39 2.75
C ALA A 47 31.14 34.12 3.49
N SER A 48 32.18 34.18 4.32
CA SER A 48 32.64 33.03 5.12
C SER A 48 33.04 33.48 6.53
N PRO A 49 32.59 32.79 7.61
CA PRO A 49 31.56 31.76 7.60
C PRO A 49 30.18 32.36 7.31
N SER A 50 29.32 31.61 6.62
CA SER A 50 27.96 32.06 6.32
C SER A 50 26.93 30.94 6.43
N LEU A 51 25.68 31.34 6.68
CA LEU A 51 24.54 30.46 6.81
C LEU A 51 23.36 31.05 6.05
N VAL A 52 22.69 30.22 5.26
CA VAL A 52 21.44 30.60 4.59
C VAL A 52 20.28 29.78 5.13
N ALA A 53 19.39 30.42 5.88
CA ALA A 53 18.13 29.82 6.31
C ALA A 53 17.12 29.84 5.16
N ASN A 54 16.41 28.73 4.97
CA ASN A 54 15.47 28.59 3.87
C ASN A 54 14.13 27.99 4.32
N ALA A 55 13.04 28.44 3.69
CA ALA A 55 11.71 27.89 3.89
C ALA A 55 11.06 27.52 2.54
N ARG A 56 11.10 26.22 2.19
CA ARG A 56 10.49 25.62 0.98
C ARG A 56 10.90 26.28 -0.35
N CYS A 57 12.14 26.77 -0.43
CA CYS A 57 12.59 27.60 -1.56
C CYS A 57 13.95 27.20 -2.14
N LEU A 58 14.61 26.20 -1.56
CA LEU A 58 15.79 25.54 -2.16
C LEU A 58 15.40 24.16 -2.70
N SER A 59 14.21 24.05 -3.32
CA SER A 59 13.76 22.86 -4.04
C SER A 59 14.28 22.85 -5.49
N GLU A 60 13.95 21.81 -6.26
CA GLU A 60 14.41 21.60 -7.65
C GLU A 60 14.35 22.88 -8.51
N GLY A 61 15.40 23.12 -9.29
CA GLY A 61 15.51 24.24 -10.24
C GLY A 61 16.29 25.48 -9.78
N ILE A 62 16.79 25.52 -8.54
CA ILE A 62 17.68 26.60 -8.05
C ILE A 62 19.09 26.04 -7.87
N ASP A 63 20.05 26.61 -8.60
CA ASP A 63 21.47 26.32 -8.44
C ASP A 63 21.94 26.86 -7.09
N VAL A 64 22.25 25.94 -6.18
CA VAL A 64 22.80 26.27 -4.87
C VAL A 64 24.30 26.06 -4.96
N PRO A 65 25.12 27.06 -4.54
CA PRO A 65 26.56 26.93 -4.53
C PRO A 65 26.99 25.71 -3.69
N SER A 66 28.23 25.25 -3.85
CA SER A 66 28.75 24.18 -2.99
C SER A 66 28.70 24.63 -1.53
N ILE A 67 28.03 23.84 -0.69
CA ILE A 67 27.90 24.10 0.76
C ILE A 67 28.61 23.01 1.55
N ASP A 68 29.26 23.38 2.65
CA ASP A 68 29.98 22.43 3.51
C ASP A 68 29.04 21.62 4.41
N SER A 69 27.88 22.19 4.77
CA SER A 69 26.99 21.56 5.73
C SER A 69 25.51 21.79 5.43
N VAL A 70 24.67 20.88 5.91
CA VAL A 70 23.20 21.01 5.92
C VAL A 70 22.70 20.84 7.34
N ILE A 71 21.89 21.79 7.81
CA ILE A 71 21.31 21.76 9.16
C ILE A 71 19.80 21.55 9.07
N PHE A 72 19.28 20.51 9.72
CA PHE A 72 17.86 20.21 9.82
C PHE A 72 17.28 20.72 11.15
N VAL A 73 17.17 22.05 11.29
CA VAL A 73 16.66 22.71 12.51
C VAL A 73 15.20 22.37 12.82
N ASP A 74 14.38 22.27 11.78
CA ASP A 74 12.96 21.97 11.88
C ASP A 74 12.71 20.58 11.27
N PRO A 75 11.93 19.70 11.93
CA PRO A 75 11.63 18.37 11.43
C PRO A 75 11.01 18.44 10.03
N LYS A 76 11.70 17.86 9.05
CA LYS A 76 11.06 17.55 7.77
C LYS A 76 10.15 16.33 7.97
N GLN A 77 9.20 16.12 7.08
CA GLN A 77 8.35 14.92 7.09
C GLN A 77 8.46 14.16 5.75
N SER A 78 9.28 14.69 4.84
CA SER A 78 9.49 14.17 3.49
C SER A 78 10.93 13.68 3.38
N THR A 79 11.09 12.36 3.24
CA THR A 79 12.40 11.73 3.00
C THR A 79 13.03 12.25 1.71
N VAL A 80 12.23 12.48 0.66
CA VAL A 80 12.68 13.06 -0.62
C VAL A 80 13.29 14.46 -0.41
N SER A 81 12.63 15.33 0.37
CA SER A 81 13.15 16.67 0.64
C SER A 81 14.42 16.67 1.48
N ILE A 82 14.60 15.66 2.34
CA ILE A 82 15.83 15.46 3.11
C ILE A 82 16.95 15.01 2.18
N THR A 83 16.70 13.98 1.36
CA THR A 83 17.64 13.47 0.37
C THR A 83 18.12 14.57 -0.57
N GLN A 84 17.21 15.38 -1.13
CA GLN A 84 17.57 16.50 -2.00
C GLN A 84 18.42 17.54 -1.27
N ALA A 85 18.13 17.84 0.00
CA ALA A 85 18.93 18.79 0.78
C ALA A 85 20.34 18.24 1.04
N ILE A 86 20.46 16.98 1.42
CA ILE A 86 21.76 16.30 1.64
C ILE A 86 22.56 16.24 0.34
N GLY A 87 21.92 15.90 -0.79
CA GLY A 87 22.56 15.85 -2.10
C GLY A 87 23.21 17.17 -2.51
N ARG A 88 22.69 18.32 -2.05
CA ARG A 88 23.32 19.63 -2.28
C ARG A 88 24.66 19.78 -1.54
N ALA A 89 24.78 19.27 -0.31
CA ALA A 89 26.05 19.27 0.43
C ALA A 89 27.06 18.25 -0.09
N LEU A 90 26.61 17.12 -0.65
CA LEU A 90 27.49 16.08 -1.18
C LEU A 90 28.08 16.40 -2.57
N ARG A 91 27.65 17.49 -3.21
CA ARG A 91 28.20 17.94 -4.50
C ARG A 91 29.67 18.34 -4.33
N LYS A 92 30.56 17.72 -5.11
CA LYS A 92 31.97 18.11 -5.19
C LYS A 92 32.12 19.42 -5.99
N PRO A 93 32.83 20.43 -5.48
CA PRO A 93 33.17 21.62 -6.27
C PRO A 93 34.22 21.27 -7.32
N LYS A 94 34.30 22.11 -8.37
CA LYS A 94 35.21 21.91 -9.51
C LYS A 94 36.69 21.88 -9.09
N ASP A 95 37.05 22.60 -8.02
CA ASP A 95 38.45 22.79 -7.61
C ASP A 95 38.93 21.86 -6.49
N SER A 96 38.22 20.76 -6.21
CA SER A 96 38.66 19.63 -5.35
C SER A 96 39.05 19.93 -3.88
N SER A 97 39.00 21.18 -3.42
CA SER A 97 39.42 21.62 -2.07
C SER A 97 38.45 21.30 -0.93
N LYS A 98 37.30 20.67 -1.22
CA LYS A 98 36.25 20.45 -0.22
C LYS A 98 36.55 19.22 0.64
N GLY A 99 36.61 19.44 1.95
CA GLY A 99 36.74 18.41 2.98
C GLY A 99 35.43 17.66 3.26
N THR A 100 35.26 17.20 4.50
CA THR A 100 34.08 16.44 4.93
C THR A 100 32.84 17.33 4.97
N SER A 101 31.75 16.90 4.33
CA SER A 101 30.45 17.56 4.46
C SER A 101 29.71 17.09 5.72
N TYR A 102 29.12 18.02 6.49
CA TYR A 102 28.40 17.69 7.72
C TYR A 102 26.89 17.81 7.57
N ILE A 103 26.16 16.88 8.22
CA ILE A 103 24.70 16.91 8.29
C ILE A 103 24.34 17.02 9.76
N ILE A 104 23.82 18.18 10.15
CA ILE A 104 23.62 18.55 11.54
C ILE A 104 22.13 18.49 11.85
N VAL A 105 21.76 17.78 12.91
CA VAL A 105 20.38 17.65 13.39
C VAL A 105 20.34 18.16 14.84
N PRO A 106 20.09 19.45 15.07
CA PRO A 106 19.96 19.97 16.43
C PRO A 106 18.71 19.37 17.07
N THR A 107 18.82 18.95 18.32
CA THR A 107 17.74 18.26 19.04
C THR A 107 17.64 18.80 20.45
N VAL A 108 16.43 19.20 20.85
CA VAL A 108 16.15 19.71 22.20
C VAL A 108 15.41 18.64 22.98
N ILE A 109 16.03 18.13 24.03
CA ILE A 109 15.48 17.05 24.86
C ILE A 109 14.97 17.61 26.19
N ASP A 110 13.67 17.47 26.43
CA ASP A 110 13.02 17.71 27.72
C ASP A 110 12.75 16.38 28.43
N LYS A 111 13.52 16.12 29.51
CA LYS A 111 13.43 14.89 30.30
C LYS A 111 12.06 14.67 30.96
N LYS A 112 11.31 15.74 31.26
CA LYS A 112 9.97 15.62 31.88
C LYS A 112 8.91 15.18 30.86
N ASN A 113 9.25 15.18 29.58
CA ASN A 113 8.35 14.89 28.49
C ASN A 113 8.87 13.72 27.65
N SER A 114 8.47 12.49 28.02
CA SER A 114 8.83 11.27 27.29
C SER A 114 8.45 11.33 25.80
N LYS A 115 7.39 12.07 25.44
CA LYS A 115 6.97 12.28 24.06
C LYS A 115 7.99 13.08 23.25
N ASN A 116 8.65 14.08 23.85
CA ASN A 116 9.69 14.87 23.20
C ASN A 116 10.95 14.04 22.89
N ILE A 117 11.31 13.09 23.77
CA ILE A 117 12.41 12.14 23.50
C ILE A 117 12.09 11.26 22.28
N ASP A 118 10.86 10.75 22.16
CA ASP A 118 10.46 9.95 21.00
C ASP A 118 10.40 10.76 19.69
N GLU A 119 9.94 12.01 19.75
CA GLU A 119 9.96 12.96 18.62
C GLU A 119 11.41 13.20 18.15
N SER A 120 12.31 13.47 19.10
CA SER A 120 13.76 13.62 18.86
C SER A 120 14.37 12.41 18.14
N TYR A 121 14.05 11.20 18.60
CA TYR A 121 14.48 9.99 17.90
C TYR A 121 13.92 9.95 16.47
N GLN A 122 12.63 10.25 16.25
CA GLN A 122 12.05 10.19 14.90
C GLN A 122 12.75 11.14 13.93
N GLU A 123 13.13 12.33 14.39
CA GLU A 123 13.82 13.34 13.58
C GLU A 123 15.17 12.83 13.08
N ILE A 124 16.00 12.34 14.00
CA ILE A 124 17.32 11.79 13.67
C ILE A 124 17.18 10.55 12.78
N LEU A 125 16.27 9.64 13.13
CA LEU A 125 16.05 8.39 12.38
C LEU A 125 15.60 8.64 10.94
N MET A 126 14.83 9.71 10.71
CA MET A 126 14.36 10.05 9.37
C MET A 126 15.50 10.59 8.50
N VAL A 127 16.43 11.37 9.06
CA VAL A 127 17.65 11.80 8.34
C VAL A 127 18.53 10.60 8.02
N LEU A 128 18.84 9.76 9.01
CA LEU A 128 19.65 8.56 8.81
C LEU A 128 19.03 7.59 7.80
N ARG A 129 17.71 7.44 7.82
CA ARG A 129 16.98 6.64 6.84
C ARG A 129 17.16 7.19 5.42
N SER A 130 16.94 8.48 5.22
CA SER A 130 17.12 9.13 3.92
C SER A 130 18.55 8.95 3.37
N MET A 131 19.56 9.02 4.24
CA MET A 131 20.94 8.75 3.83
C MET A 131 21.17 7.28 3.48
N SER A 132 20.62 6.37 4.28
CA SER A 132 20.77 4.91 4.10
C SER A 132 20.13 4.38 2.82
N GLU A 133 19.14 5.09 2.26
CA GLU A 133 18.51 4.75 0.97
C GLU A 133 19.50 4.89 -0.21
N HIS A 134 20.57 5.69 -0.05
CA HIS A 134 21.57 5.94 -1.09
C HIS A 134 22.98 5.46 -0.74
N ASP A 135 23.29 5.28 0.55
CA ASP A 135 24.58 4.79 1.02
C ASP A 135 24.41 3.59 1.96
N GLY A 136 24.59 2.39 1.40
CA GLY A 136 24.48 1.13 2.14
C GLY A 136 25.50 0.98 3.28
N ARG A 137 26.60 1.75 3.26
CA ARG A 137 27.61 1.72 4.34
C ARG A 137 27.05 2.21 5.68
N ILE A 138 25.99 3.02 5.65
CA ILE A 138 25.30 3.49 6.87
C ILE A 138 24.52 2.35 7.51
N VAL A 139 23.85 1.52 6.70
CA VAL A 139 23.18 0.32 7.24
C VAL A 139 24.20 -0.64 7.83
N GLU A 140 25.34 -0.81 7.15
CA GLU A 140 26.46 -1.62 7.62
C GLU A 140 27.05 -1.08 8.94
N TYR A 141 27.20 0.23 9.08
CA TYR A 141 27.61 0.87 10.34
C TYR A 141 26.70 0.47 11.50
N PHE A 142 25.37 0.62 11.35
CA PHE A 142 24.44 0.25 12.41
C PHE A 142 24.38 -1.26 12.67
N ARG A 143 24.62 -2.09 11.65
CA ARG A 143 24.76 -3.55 11.80
C ARG A 143 25.95 -3.90 12.68
N LEU A 144 27.14 -3.37 12.36
CA LEU A 144 28.37 -3.62 13.12
C LEU A 144 28.22 -3.15 14.57
N MET A 145 27.66 -1.97 14.79
CA MET A 145 27.36 -1.46 16.14
C MET A 145 26.42 -2.38 16.92
N LYS A 146 25.39 -2.97 16.26
CA LYS A 146 24.49 -3.93 16.91
C LYS A 146 25.17 -5.26 17.25
N GLU A 147 26.15 -5.68 16.44
CA GLU A 147 26.97 -6.88 16.66
C GLU A 147 28.10 -6.65 17.69
N GLY A 148 28.25 -5.44 18.23
CA GLY A 148 29.37 -5.09 19.12
C GLY A 148 30.71 -4.98 18.41
N LYS A 149 30.71 -4.87 17.07
CA LYS A 149 31.91 -4.72 16.24
C LYS A 149 32.20 -3.24 15.98
N LYS A 150 33.49 -2.90 15.84
CA LYS A 150 33.92 -1.54 15.52
C LYS A 150 33.77 -1.27 14.01
N PRO A 151 32.95 -0.29 13.59
CA PRO A 151 32.81 0.05 12.18
C PRO A 151 34.05 0.78 11.64
N PRO A 152 34.36 0.63 10.33
CA PRO A 152 35.54 1.23 9.72
C PRO A 152 35.41 2.76 9.54
N ILE A 153 34.18 3.26 9.42
CA ILE A 153 33.87 4.68 9.24
C ILE A 153 32.86 5.08 10.31
N LYS A 154 33.10 6.19 11.02
CA LYS A 154 32.15 6.78 11.96
C LYS A 154 31.17 7.66 11.18
N PHE A 155 29.92 7.22 11.06
CA PHE A 155 28.86 7.96 10.35
C PHE A 155 28.01 8.87 11.24
N LEU A 156 28.05 8.64 12.55
CA LEU A 156 27.23 9.37 13.52
C LEU A 156 28.14 9.85 14.65
N ASP A 157 28.10 11.16 14.89
CA ASP A 157 28.64 11.79 16.09
C ASP A 157 27.51 12.44 16.88
N ILE A 158 27.56 12.32 18.21
CA ILE A 158 26.55 12.89 19.10
C ILE A 158 27.29 13.62 20.20
N GLU A 159 27.19 14.94 20.17
CA GLU A 159 27.80 15.83 21.13
C GLU A 159 26.72 16.54 21.95
N SER A 160 27.08 17.00 23.16
CA SER A 160 26.21 17.78 24.02
C SER A 160 26.94 19.02 24.51
N GLU A 161 26.43 20.21 24.17
CA GLU A 161 27.02 21.50 24.58
C GLU A 161 26.76 21.83 26.07
N HIS A 162 25.68 21.28 26.64
CA HIS A 162 25.34 21.45 28.06
C HIS A 162 25.02 20.07 28.67
N PRO A 163 26.03 19.34 29.18
CA PRO A 163 25.77 18.14 29.96
C PRO A 163 25.09 18.57 31.27
N ILE A 164 23.75 18.56 31.28
CA ILE A 164 23.01 18.54 32.54
C ILE A 164 23.51 17.29 33.25
N HIS A 165 24.01 17.42 34.48
CA HIS A 165 24.58 16.32 35.28
C HIS A 165 23.67 15.06 35.39
N ASP A 166 22.39 15.16 34.96
CA ASP A 166 21.37 14.12 35.01
C ASP A 166 20.91 13.54 33.64
N PHE A 167 21.55 13.88 32.51
CA PHE A 167 21.24 13.29 31.20
C PHE A 167 22.30 12.27 30.78
N ASN A 168 21.90 11.00 30.67
CA ASN A 168 22.79 9.95 30.20
C ASN A 168 22.84 9.92 28.66
N LEU A 169 23.84 10.62 28.10
CA LEU A 169 24.10 10.65 26.67
C LEU A 169 24.43 9.26 26.10
N GLU A 170 25.08 8.40 26.89
CA GLU A 170 25.43 7.05 26.47
C GLU A 170 24.18 6.19 26.28
N ASP A 171 23.22 6.26 27.20
CA ASP A 171 21.93 5.55 27.08
C ASP A 171 21.10 6.07 25.92
N PHE A 172 21.06 7.38 25.70
CA PHE A 172 20.38 7.96 24.54
C PHE A 172 21.01 7.45 23.23
N THR A 173 22.34 7.45 23.15
CA THR A 173 23.09 6.98 21.98
C THR A 173 22.84 5.50 21.72
N LYS A 174 22.90 4.65 22.76
CA LYS A 174 22.59 3.22 22.68
C LYS A 174 21.17 2.98 22.16
N ASN A 175 20.19 3.69 22.71
CA ASN A 175 18.79 3.58 22.28
C ASN A 175 18.58 4.08 20.85
N LEU A 176 19.22 5.18 20.45
CA LEU A 176 19.20 5.66 19.07
C LEU A 176 19.76 4.61 18.12
N HIS A 177 20.91 4.00 18.44
CA HIS A 177 21.50 2.92 17.63
C HIS A 177 20.56 1.73 17.48
N LEU A 178 19.90 1.30 18.56
CA LEU A 178 18.91 0.20 18.52
C LEU A 178 17.70 0.54 17.64
N LYS A 179 17.16 1.75 17.78
CA LYS A 179 16.03 2.24 16.97
C LYS A 179 16.43 2.42 15.50
N ALA A 180 17.64 2.91 15.24
CA ALA A 180 18.24 3.10 13.92
C ALA A 180 18.36 1.77 13.18
N TRP A 181 18.99 0.77 13.80
CA TRP A 181 19.08 -0.57 13.24
C TRP A 181 17.69 -1.13 12.91
N SER A 182 16.74 -1.09 13.85
CA SER A 182 15.39 -1.60 13.66
C SER A 182 14.65 -0.98 12.45
N ARG A 183 14.97 0.28 12.11
CA ARG A 183 14.38 0.99 10.96
C ARG A 183 15.12 0.72 9.65
N MET A 184 16.45 0.68 9.69
CA MET A 184 17.30 0.56 8.50
C MET A 184 17.53 -0.87 8.04
N ALA A 185 17.36 -1.85 8.92
CA ALA A 185 17.52 -3.26 8.61
C ALA A 185 16.65 -3.74 7.42
N LYS A 186 15.49 -3.09 7.21
CA LYS A 186 14.63 -3.37 6.05
C LYS A 186 15.19 -2.84 4.72
N ILE A 187 16.05 -1.83 4.77
CA ILE A 187 16.68 -1.18 3.62
C ILE A 187 17.91 -1.98 3.22
N GLY A 188 18.83 -2.22 4.15
CA GLY A 188 19.95 -3.15 3.95
C GLY A 188 19.58 -4.54 4.42
N ARG A 189 18.64 -5.18 3.72
CA ARG A 189 18.28 -6.58 3.99
C ARG A 189 19.52 -7.44 3.96
N ARG A 190 19.58 -8.41 4.86
CA ARG A 190 20.66 -9.40 4.88
C ARG A 190 20.74 -10.09 3.52
N PRO A 191 21.93 -10.22 2.90
CA PRO A 191 22.10 -10.98 1.67
C PRO A 191 21.55 -12.40 1.81
N PHE A 192 21.04 -12.96 0.71
CA PHE A 192 20.36 -14.26 0.72
C PHE A 192 21.20 -15.35 1.40
N GLU A 193 22.50 -15.45 1.07
CA GLU A 193 23.39 -16.46 1.64
C GLU A 193 23.50 -16.36 3.16
N HIS A 194 23.65 -15.15 3.71
CA HIS A 194 23.75 -14.95 5.15
C HIS A 194 22.41 -15.16 5.85
N ALA A 195 21.28 -14.84 5.19
CA ALA A 195 19.96 -15.14 5.73
C ALA A 195 19.69 -16.64 5.75
N ARG A 196 20.15 -17.36 4.72
CA ARG A 196 20.11 -18.82 4.60
C ARG A 196 20.96 -19.49 5.68
N GLN A 197 22.20 -19.02 5.90
CA GLN A 197 23.07 -19.50 6.99
C GLN A 197 22.41 -19.33 8.37
N TYR A 198 21.79 -18.18 8.62
CA TYR A 198 21.03 -17.96 9.86
C TYR A 198 19.82 -18.90 9.97
N ALA A 199 19.05 -19.08 8.89
CA ALA A 199 17.92 -19.99 8.89
C ALA A 199 18.33 -21.44 9.19
N ARG A 200 19.46 -21.88 8.63
CA ARG A 200 20.07 -23.20 8.87
C ARG A 200 20.56 -23.34 10.31
N SER A 201 21.16 -22.30 10.89
CA SER A 201 21.65 -22.35 12.28
C SER A 201 20.54 -22.49 13.32
N LEU A 202 19.29 -22.19 12.96
CA LEU A 202 18.12 -22.37 13.82
C LEU A 202 17.60 -23.81 13.84
N GLY A 203 18.04 -24.67 12.92
CA GLY A 203 17.61 -26.07 12.85
C GLY A 203 16.12 -26.29 12.53
N LEU A 204 15.43 -25.28 11.99
CA LEU A 204 13.99 -25.32 11.73
C LEU A 204 13.64 -26.40 10.70
N LYS A 205 12.50 -27.06 10.91
CA LYS A 205 12.04 -28.19 10.08
C LYS A 205 11.10 -27.76 8.96
N SER A 206 10.45 -26.61 9.09
CA SER A 206 9.41 -26.21 8.13
C SER A 206 9.23 -24.71 7.97
N SER A 207 8.58 -24.33 6.86
CA SER A 207 8.10 -22.95 6.64
C SER A 207 7.13 -22.47 7.72
N HIS A 208 6.45 -23.38 8.42
CA HIS A 208 5.54 -23.02 9.49
C HIS A 208 6.31 -22.57 10.74
N GLU A 209 7.35 -23.31 11.12
CA GLU A 209 8.22 -22.94 12.23
C GLU A 209 8.92 -21.59 12.00
N TRP A 210 9.39 -21.35 10.77
CA TRP A 210 9.91 -20.03 10.39
C TRP A 210 8.88 -18.91 10.60
N ARG A 211 7.63 -19.13 10.16
CA ARG A 211 6.54 -18.15 10.33
C ARG A 211 6.18 -17.96 11.81
N SER A 212 6.26 -19.01 12.63
CA SER A 212 6.02 -18.91 14.08
C SER A 212 7.12 -18.13 14.77
N LEU A 213 8.39 -18.40 14.47
CA LEU A 213 9.53 -17.63 14.97
C LEU A 213 9.43 -16.15 14.59
N THR A 214 9.11 -15.86 13.33
CA THR A 214 9.05 -14.48 12.85
C THR A 214 7.88 -13.68 13.45
N LYS A 215 6.77 -14.32 13.82
CA LYS A 215 5.68 -13.70 14.60
C LYS A 215 6.12 -13.27 15.99
N LEU A 216 7.04 -14.00 16.61
CA LEU A 216 7.63 -13.65 17.92
C LEU A 216 8.58 -12.44 17.84
N LYS A 217 8.93 -11.98 16.62
CA LYS A 217 9.87 -10.86 16.38
C LYS A 217 11.26 -11.04 17.01
N THR A 218 11.66 -12.29 17.25
CA THR A 218 12.97 -12.64 17.81
C THR A 218 14.06 -12.78 16.76
N HIS A 219 13.69 -12.96 15.48
CA HIS A 219 14.63 -12.96 14.37
C HIS A 219 15.27 -11.58 14.12
N PRO A 220 16.50 -11.53 13.57
CA PRO A 220 17.13 -10.29 13.15
C PRO A 220 16.24 -9.46 12.23
N ALA A 221 16.15 -8.15 12.49
CA ALA A 221 15.26 -7.23 11.79
C ALA A 221 15.58 -7.08 10.28
N ASP A 222 16.79 -7.49 9.86
CA ASP A 222 17.30 -7.45 8.48
C ASP A 222 16.95 -8.71 7.69
N ILE A 223 16.38 -9.71 8.34
CA ILE A 223 15.91 -10.94 7.70
C ILE A 223 14.39 -10.85 7.49
N PRO A 224 13.88 -11.07 6.27
CA PRO A 224 12.46 -10.91 5.98
C PRO A 224 11.61 -12.05 6.56
N VAL A 225 10.38 -11.70 6.97
CA VAL A 225 9.35 -12.66 7.41
C VAL A 225 8.97 -13.64 6.29
N LYS A 226 8.94 -13.15 5.05
CA LYS A 226 8.58 -13.91 3.83
C LYS A 226 9.77 -13.97 2.88
N PRO A 227 10.80 -14.78 3.17
CA PRO A 227 11.98 -14.87 2.31
C PRO A 227 11.62 -15.38 0.91
N ASP A 228 10.60 -16.22 0.81
CA ASP A 228 10.01 -16.81 -0.40
C ASP A 228 9.51 -15.80 -1.44
N THR A 229 9.11 -14.61 -1.00
CA THR A 229 8.68 -13.53 -1.89
C THR A 229 9.65 -12.34 -1.88
N THR A 230 10.73 -12.40 -1.09
CA THR A 230 11.63 -11.26 -0.87
C THR A 230 12.95 -11.41 -1.62
N TYR A 231 13.52 -12.61 -1.64
CA TYR A 231 14.80 -12.88 -2.31
C TYR A 231 14.56 -13.33 -3.76
N LYS A 232 15.37 -12.84 -4.69
CA LYS A 232 15.29 -13.24 -6.11
C LYS A 232 15.94 -14.61 -6.34
N GLU A 233 16.93 -14.90 -5.51
CA GLU A 233 17.73 -16.13 -5.47
C GLU A 233 16.96 -17.29 -4.82
N TRP A 234 15.73 -17.04 -4.34
CA TRP A 234 14.91 -18.04 -3.68
C TRP A 234 14.57 -19.20 -4.63
N THR A 235 14.77 -20.42 -4.14
CA THR A 235 14.37 -21.65 -4.83
C THR A 235 13.16 -22.29 -4.14
N ASN A 236 13.37 -22.85 -2.95
CA ASN A 236 12.35 -23.49 -2.13
C ASN A 236 12.75 -23.51 -0.64
N TRP A 237 11.85 -23.98 0.21
CA TRP A 237 12.09 -24.06 1.65
C TRP A 237 13.15 -25.08 2.05
N TYR A 238 13.39 -26.14 1.26
CA TYR A 238 14.41 -27.14 1.55
C TYR A 238 15.81 -26.52 1.44
N ASP A 239 16.11 -25.84 0.33
CA ASP A 239 17.38 -25.10 0.18
C ASP A 239 17.57 -24.05 1.28
N PHE A 240 16.55 -23.22 1.52
CA PHE A 240 16.65 -22.13 2.48
C PHE A 240 16.88 -22.62 3.92
N LEU A 241 16.26 -23.73 4.31
CA LEU A 241 16.40 -24.33 5.64
C LEU A 241 17.56 -25.33 5.73
N GLY A 242 18.26 -25.60 4.63
CA GLY A 242 19.35 -26.61 4.57
C GLY A 242 18.85 -28.03 4.81
N LYS A 243 17.69 -28.36 4.26
CA LYS A 243 17.12 -29.70 4.25
C LYS A 243 17.30 -30.32 2.87
N GLU A 244 17.49 -31.63 2.84
CA GLU A 244 17.51 -32.37 1.59
C GLU A 244 16.12 -32.30 0.96
N MET A 245 16.08 -31.86 -0.30
CA MET A 245 14.90 -31.98 -1.13
C MET A 245 14.75 -33.46 -1.49
N PRO A 246 13.58 -34.09 -1.32
CA PRO A 246 13.39 -35.47 -1.74
C PRO A 246 13.71 -35.60 -3.25
N GLU A 247 14.70 -36.41 -3.59
CA GLU A 247 15.21 -36.55 -4.98
C GLU A 247 14.21 -37.28 -5.90
N GLU A 248 13.34 -38.12 -5.33
CA GLU A 248 12.32 -38.85 -6.05
C GLU A 248 10.93 -38.36 -5.67
N LYS A 249 10.07 -38.17 -6.69
CA LYS A 249 8.62 -38.09 -6.47
C LYS A 249 8.19 -39.40 -5.83
N VAL A 250 8.05 -39.40 -4.50
CA VAL A 250 7.41 -40.49 -3.78
C VAL A 250 6.07 -40.76 -4.46
N SER A 251 5.85 -42.00 -4.88
CA SER A 251 4.64 -42.35 -5.62
C SER A 251 3.40 -42.12 -4.75
N PHE A 252 2.25 -41.84 -5.38
CA PHE A 252 1.00 -41.71 -4.65
C PHE A 252 0.71 -42.98 -3.84
N GLU A 253 1.01 -44.16 -4.39
CA GLU A 253 0.75 -45.44 -3.72
C GLU A 253 1.59 -45.61 -2.46
N GLU A 254 2.88 -45.27 -2.50
CA GLU A 254 3.74 -45.36 -1.33
C GLU A 254 3.27 -44.43 -0.20
N LEU A 255 2.82 -43.22 -0.53
CA LEU A 255 2.24 -42.29 0.44
C LEU A 255 0.90 -42.82 0.99
N ARG A 256 0.08 -43.42 0.14
CA ARG A 256 -1.21 -43.99 0.50
C ARG A 256 -1.05 -45.18 1.44
N GLU A 257 -0.15 -46.13 1.13
CA GLU A 257 0.19 -47.25 2.00
C GLU A 257 0.69 -46.76 3.37
N TYR A 258 1.56 -45.75 3.39
CA TYR A 258 2.01 -45.13 4.63
C TYR A 258 0.85 -44.52 5.43
N ALA A 259 -0.08 -43.84 4.76
CA ALA A 259 -1.23 -43.23 5.39
C ALA A 259 -2.18 -44.27 6.01
N ILE A 260 -2.44 -45.37 5.29
CA ILE A 260 -3.23 -46.51 5.76
C ILE A 260 -2.58 -47.15 7.00
N ASN A 261 -1.26 -47.33 6.98
CA ASN A 261 -0.49 -47.94 8.07
C ASN A 261 -0.26 -47.02 9.28
N SER A 262 -0.65 -45.74 9.20
CA SER A 262 -0.46 -44.76 10.28
C SER A 262 -1.59 -44.77 11.32
N ASP A 263 -2.60 -45.64 11.20
CA ASP A 263 -3.82 -45.68 12.04
C ASP A 263 -4.61 -44.34 12.08
N ILE A 264 -4.41 -43.48 11.09
CA ILE A 264 -5.09 -42.18 10.97
C ILE A 264 -6.32 -42.33 10.09
N ASN A 265 -7.51 -42.22 10.68
CA ASN A 265 -8.78 -42.38 9.97
C ASN A 265 -9.50 -41.06 9.65
N LYS A 266 -8.94 -39.90 10.04
CA LYS A 266 -9.53 -38.58 9.77
C LYS A 266 -8.56 -37.65 9.09
N GLN A 267 -9.07 -36.89 8.13
CA GLN A 267 -8.34 -35.81 7.46
C GLN A 267 -7.74 -34.80 8.45
N ALA A 268 -8.50 -34.42 9.49
CA ALA A 268 -8.02 -33.45 10.48
C ALA A 268 -6.79 -33.98 11.23
N ASP A 269 -6.83 -35.26 11.61
CA ASP A 269 -5.76 -35.93 12.35
C ASP A 269 -4.54 -36.15 11.46
N TRP A 270 -4.73 -36.45 10.17
CA TRP A 270 -3.66 -36.47 9.18
C TRP A 270 -2.89 -35.16 9.14
N PHE A 271 -3.60 -34.02 9.13
CA PHE A 271 -2.93 -32.72 9.12
C PHE A 271 -2.21 -32.40 10.42
N VAL A 272 -2.67 -32.90 11.57
CA VAL A 272 -1.95 -32.78 12.83
C VAL A 272 -0.67 -33.61 12.77
N PHE A 273 -0.78 -34.87 12.32
CA PHE A 273 0.34 -35.79 12.17
C PHE A 273 1.38 -35.28 11.17
N ALA A 274 0.94 -34.77 10.00
CA ALA A 274 1.81 -34.20 8.97
C ALA A 274 2.60 -32.96 9.42
N ARG A 275 2.30 -32.43 10.60
CA ARG A 275 3.04 -31.33 11.25
C ARG A 275 3.82 -31.77 12.49
N SER A 276 3.74 -33.05 12.85
CA SER A 276 4.42 -33.63 14.01
C SER A 276 5.87 -33.98 13.69
N GLU A 277 6.70 -34.16 14.72
CA GLU A 277 8.11 -34.50 14.56
C GLU A 277 8.34 -35.89 13.94
N GLY A 278 7.35 -36.79 14.02
CA GLY A 278 7.42 -38.14 13.49
C GLY A 278 7.02 -38.26 12.01
N PHE A 279 6.63 -37.17 11.34
CA PHE A 279 6.22 -37.23 9.95
C PHE A 279 7.44 -37.33 9.00
N PRO A 280 7.50 -38.33 8.10
CA PRO A 280 8.64 -38.48 7.21
C PRO A 280 8.74 -37.32 6.22
N ASN A 281 9.91 -36.68 6.18
CA ASN A 281 10.18 -35.52 5.31
C ASN A 281 10.05 -35.81 3.81
N LYS A 282 10.06 -37.09 3.41
CA LYS A 282 9.86 -37.51 2.02
C LYS A 282 8.41 -37.34 1.53
N PHE A 283 7.44 -37.33 2.44
CA PHE A 283 6.02 -37.28 2.09
C PHE A 283 5.48 -35.84 2.07
N PRO A 284 4.61 -35.48 1.12
CA PRO A 284 3.92 -34.20 1.17
C PRO A 284 2.80 -34.22 2.22
N GLY A 285 2.81 -33.25 3.14
CA GLY A 285 1.77 -33.12 4.18
C GLY A 285 0.37 -32.72 3.64
N HIS A 286 0.25 -32.35 2.37
CA HIS A 286 -1.03 -32.07 1.70
C HIS A 286 -1.13 -32.83 0.35
N PRO A 287 -1.45 -34.14 0.37
CA PRO A 287 -1.47 -34.98 -0.83
C PRO A 287 -2.27 -34.44 -2.02
N PRO A 288 -3.48 -33.86 -1.86
CA PRO A 288 -4.28 -33.36 -3.00
C PRO A 288 -3.61 -32.25 -3.82
N SER A 289 -2.61 -31.55 -3.27
CA SER A 289 -1.88 -30.53 -4.01
C SER A 289 -0.81 -31.09 -4.92
N PHE A 290 -0.34 -32.31 -4.63
CA PHE A 290 0.79 -32.96 -5.29
C PHE A 290 0.36 -34.09 -6.23
N TYR A 291 -0.75 -34.78 -5.92
CA TYR A 291 -1.28 -35.92 -6.69
C TYR A 291 -2.70 -35.62 -7.17
N LYS A 292 -2.86 -34.62 -8.04
CA LYS A 292 -4.19 -34.13 -8.41
C LYS A 292 -5.01 -35.15 -9.21
N ASP A 293 -4.33 -35.98 -10.00
CA ASP A 293 -4.96 -36.91 -10.92
C ASP A 293 -5.20 -38.28 -10.24
N GLU A 294 -4.37 -38.63 -9.26
CA GLU A 294 -4.42 -39.89 -8.51
C GLU A 294 -5.23 -39.78 -7.21
N PHE A 295 -5.27 -38.62 -6.57
CA PHE A 295 -6.00 -38.42 -5.32
C PHE A 295 -7.51 -38.34 -5.57
N THR A 296 -8.24 -39.39 -5.21
CA THR A 296 -9.70 -39.42 -5.36
C THR A 296 -10.42 -38.70 -4.22
N ASN A 297 -10.25 -39.17 -2.98
CA ASN A 297 -10.84 -38.61 -1.78
C ASN A 297 -10.11 -39.11 -0.51
N TRP A 298 -10.40 -38.48 0.63
CA TRP A 298 -9.76 -38.81 1.91
C TRP A 298 -10.12 -40.18 2.50
N TYR A 299 -11.26 -40.79 2.11
CA TYR A 299 -11.59 -42.13 2.59
C TYR A 299 -10.72 -43.19 1.92
N ASP A 300 -10.59 -43.11 0.60
CA ASP A 300 -9.67 -43.96 -0.18
C ASP A 300 -8.21 -43.78 0.26
N PHE A 301 -7.78 -42.53 0.42
CA PHE A 301 -6.41 -42.22 0.84
C PHE A 301 -6.05 -42.75 2.24
N LEU A 302 -7.00 -42.73 3.18
CA LEU A 302 -6.77 -43.17 4.58
C LEU A 302 -7.19 -44.64 4.82
N GLY A 303 -7.61 -45.38 3.79
CA GLY A 303 -8.04 -46.78 3.93
C GLY A 303 -9.36 -46.96 4.70
N ASN A 304 -10.19 -45.93 4.78
CA ASN A 304 -11.48 -46.01 5.45
C ASN A 304 -12.53 -46.67 4.54
N SER A 305 -13.39 -47.52 5.10
CA SER A 305 -14.64 -47.90 4.44
C SER A 305 -15.48 -46.65 4.19
N GLN A 306 -15.92 -46.43 2.95
CA GLN A 306 -16.84 -45.34 2.66
C GLN A 306 -18.10 -45.51 3.54
N PRO A 307 -18.54 -44.47 4.27
CA PRO A 307 -19.63 -44.60 5.21
C PRO A 307 -20.95 -44.77 4.44
N VAL A 308 -21.54 -45.96 4.55
CA VAL A 308 -22.91 -46.35 4.18
C VAL A 308 -23.24 -46.19 2.70
N GLU A 309 -23.86 -47.21 2.10
CA GLU A 309 -24.41 -47.10 0.74
C GLU A 309 -25.38 -45.90 0.71
N LEU A 310 -25.01 -44.87 -0.05
CA LEU A 310 -25.78 -43.64 -0.09
C LEU A 310 -27.18 -43.95 -0.63
N VAL A 311 -28.20 -43.30 -0.08
CA VAL A 311 -29.54 -43.36 -0.68
C VAL A 311 -29.46 -42.92 -2.14
N SER A 312 -30.34 -43.46 -2.99
CA SER A 312 -30.37 -43.05 -4.39
C SER A 312 -30.66 -41.55 -4.53
N TYR A 313 -30.23 -40.96 -5.65
CA TYR A 313 -30.50 -39.55 -5.95
C TYR A 313 -32.01 -39.23 -5.92
N ALA A 314 -32.85 -40.18 -6.35
CA ALA A 314 -34.31 -40.07 -6.34
C ALA A 314 -34.89 -40.05 -4.92
N GLU A 315 -34.40 -40.91 -4.02
CA GLU A 315 -34.82 -40.94 -2.62
C GLU A 315 -34.42 -39.67 -1.89
N LEU A 316 -33.22 -39.15 -2.16
CA LEU A 316 -32.79 -37.86 -1.64
C LEU A 316 -33.73 -36.73 -2.10
N LYS A 317 -34.04 -36.64 -3.41
CA LYS A 317 -34.99 -35.67 -3.96
C LYS A 317 -36.36 -35.74 -3.26
N LYS A 318 -36.88 -36.95 -3.08
CA LYS A 318 -38.16 -37.20 -2.41
C LYS A 318 -38.16 -36.69 -0.96
N TYR A 319 -37.15 -37.07 -0.18
CA TYR A 319 -37.04 -36.65 1.22
C TYR A 319 -36.96 -35.13 1.37
N LEU A 320 -36.16 -34.47 0.54
CA LEU A 320 -35.98 -33.01 0.59
C LEU A 320 -37.27 -32.26 0.28
N LYS A 321 -38.08 -32.80 -0.64
CA LYS A 321 -39.42 -32.28 -0.95
C LYS A 321 -40.37 -32.42 0.23
N GLU A 322 -40.45 -33.61 0.84
CA GLU A 322 -41.34 -33.90 1.97
C GLU A 322 -40.99 -33.06 3.22
N ASN A 323 -39.72 -32.76 3.43
CA ASN A 323 -39.23 -32.02 4.60
C ASN A 323 -39.06 -30.50 4.35
N ASN A 324 -39.57 -29.96 3.23
CA ASN A 324 -39.49 -28.54 2.88
C ASN A 324 -38.04 -27.97 2.83
N ILE A 325 -37.06 -28.82 2.54
CA ILE A 325 -35.64 -28.47 2.38
C ILE A 325 -35.39 -28.09 0.92
N ASN A 326 -35.77 -26.86 0.56
CA ASN A 326 -35.86 -26.41 -0.83
C ASN A 326 -34.80 -25.39 -1.25
N THR A 327 -33.71 -25.25 -0.48
CA THR A 327 -32.57 -24.37 -0.82
C THR A 327 -31.25 -24.97 -0.34
N ALA A 328 -30.15 -24.65 -1.03
CA ALA A 328 -28.81 -25.09 -0.63
C ALA A 328 -28.46 -24.62 0.80
N LYS A 329 -28.96 -23.45 1.22
CA LYS A 329 -28.79 -22.94 2.58
C LYS A 329 -29.48 -23.84 3.61
N LYS A 330 -30.75 -24.20 3.38
CA LYS A 330 -31.48 -25.12 4.26
C LYS A 330 -30.82 -26.49 4.33
N TYR A 331 -30.36 -27.02 3.19
CA TYR A 331 -29.66 -28.30 3.14
C TYR A 331 -28.37 -28.31 3.97
N ARG A 332 -27.53 -27.26 3.85
CA ARG A 332 -26.30 -27.13 4.66
C ARG A 332 -26.55 -26.97 6.15
N THR A 333 -27.67 -26.36 6.53
CA THR A 333 -28.07 -26.29 7.94
C THR A 333 -28.55 -27.66 8.43
N PHE A 334 -29.33 -28.36 7.61
CA PHE A 334 -29.81 -29.70 7.91
C PHE A 334 -28.66 -30.72 8.03
N SER A 335 -27.65 -30.66 7.16
CA SER A 335 -26.47 -31.54 7.17
C SER A 335 -25.56 -31.40 8.39
N LYS A 336 -25.77 -30.36 9.19
CA LYS A 336 -25.07 -30.15 10.47
C LYS A 336 -25.92 -30.49 11.68
N SER A 337 -27.17 -30.90 11.46
CA SER A 337 -28.11 -31.21 12.53
C SER A 337 -28.00 -32.67 12.96
N LYS A 338 -28.34 -32.96 14.22
CA LYS A 338 -28.43 -34.35 14.73
C LYS A 338 -29.51 -35.20 14.04
N LYS A 339 -30.34 -34.59 13.19
CA LYS A 339 -31.42 -35.27 12.43
C LYS A 339 -30.98 -35.62 11.00
N PHE A 340 -29.73 -35.37 10.64
CA PHE A 340 -29.20 -35.71 9.32
C PHE A 340 -28.93 -37.22 9.24
N PRO A 341 -29.56 -37.96 8.31
CA PRO A 341 -29.32 -39.39 8.17
C PRO A 341 -27.89 -39.68 7.71
N ASP A 342 -27.26 -40.70 8.27
CA ASP A 342 -25.89 -41.11 7.90
C ASP A 342 -25.78 -41.59 6.44
N SER A 343 -26.88 -42.05 5.84
CA SER A 343 -26.97 -42.47 4.44
C SER A 343 -27.11 -41.30 3.44
N PHE A 344 -27.14 -40.05 3.92
CA PHE A 344 -27.26 -38.86 3.07
C PHE A 344 -25.89 -38.19 2.93
N PRO A 345 -25.48 -37.76 1.72
CA PRO A 345 -24.19 -37.12 1.56
C PRO A 345 -24.22 -35.66 1.98
N SER A 346 -23.24 -35.20 2.79
CA SER A 346 -23.14 -33.78 3.14
C SER A 346 -22.86 -32.86 1.94
N ALA A 347 -22.34 -33.41 0.85
CA ALA A 347 -21.99 -32.73 -0.40
C ALA A 347 -22.56 -33.48 -1.63
N PRO A 348 -23.87 -33.38 -1.89
CA PRO A 348 -24.52 -34.13 -2.97
C PRO A 348 -23.96 -33.82 -4.37
N ASN A 349 -23.39 -32.63 -4.56
CA ASN A 349 -22.78 -32.20 -5.82
C ASN A 349 -21.47 -32.91 -6.17
N THR A 350 -20.85 -33.60 -5.21
CA THR A 350 -19.66 -34.44 -5.43
C THR A 350 -19.96 -35.92 -5.22
N SER A 351 -21.09 -36.25 -4.58
CA SER A 351 -21.44 -37.63 -4.22
C SER A 351 -22.35 -38.32 -5.25
N TYR A 352 -23.09 -37.58 -6.08
CA TYR A 352 -23.92 -38.15 -7.16
C TYR A 352 -23.46 -37.67 -8.53
N LYS A 353 -23.37 -38.60 -9.49
CA LYS A 353 -23.07 -38.26 -10.89
C LYS A 353 -24.25 -37.58 -11.59
N GLU A 354 -25.46 -37.85 -11.11
CA GLU A 354 -26.74 -37.34 -11.58
C GLU A 354 -27.05 -35.93 -11.08
N PHE A 355 -26.18 -35.37 -10.21
CA PHE A 355 -26.34 -34.01 -9.73
C PHE A 355 -26.06 -33.01 -10.87
N ILE A 356 -27.11 -32.39 -11.39
CA ILE A 356 -27.00 -31.34 -12.42
C ILE A 356 -26.81 -29.98 -11.76
N SER A 357 -27.70 -29.64 -10.83
CA SER A 357 -27.66 -28.36 -10.11
C SER A 357 -28.46 -28.43 -8.81
N TRP A 358 -28.26 -27.44 -7.94
CA TRP A 358 -29.08 -27.30 -6.74
C TRP A 358 -30.56 -27.10 -7.08
N ASN A 359 -30.89 -26.46 -8.20
CA ASN A 359 -32.29 -26.28 -8.60
C ASN A 359 -32.93 -27.60 -9.03
N ASP A 360 -32.19 -28.42 -9.80
CA ASP A 360 -32.61 -29.77 -10.16
C ASP A 360 -32.84 -30.65 -8.92
N LEU A 361 -31.89 -30.66 -7.97
CA LEU A 361 -32.02 -31.42 -6.71
C LEU A 361 -33.29 -31.04 -5.93
N PHE A 362 -33.72 -29.78 -5.97
CA PHE A 362 -34.93 -29.33 -5.28
C PHE A 362 -36.19 -29.39 -6.16
N GLY A 363 -36.13 -29.98 -7.36
CA GLY A 363 -37.25 -30.08 -8.29
C GLY A 363 -37.76 -28.72 -8.78
N LYS A 364 -36.90 -27.69 -8.77
CA LYS A 364 -37.22 -26.37 -9.33
C LYS A 364 -36.94 -26.44 -10.82
N LYS A 365 -37.93 -26.09 -11.65
CA LYS A 365 -37.71 -25.88 -13.09
C LYS A 365 -36.49 -24.98 -13.26
N GLU A 366 -35.56 -25.38 -14.11
CA GLU A 366 -34.59 -24.43 -14.65
C GLU A 366 -35.40 -23.29 -15.27
N THR A 367 -35.25 -22.09 -14.71
CA THR A 367 -35.77 -20.90 -15.35
C THR A 367 -35.01 -20.76 -16.65
N GLU A 368 -35.66 -21.07 -17.77
CA GLU A 368 -35.22 -20.62 -19.09
C GLU A 368 -35.19 -19.10 -19.03
N TYR A 369 -33.98 -18.56 -18.86
CA TYR A 369 -33.79 -17.13 -18.87
C TYR A 369 -33.91 -16.63 -20.32
N ALA A 370 -34.44 -15.43 -20.48
CA ALA A 370 -34.49 -14.76 -21.77
C ALA A 370 -33.09 -14.74 -22.41
N PRO A 371 -32.95 -15.03 -23.72
CA PRO A 371 -31.67 -14.94 -24.41
C PRO A 371 -31.11 -13.52 -24.35
N LEU A 372 -29.78 -13.39 -24.46
CA LEU A 372 -29.08 -12.10 -24.33
C LEU A 372 -29.67 -11.01 -25.25
N ARG A 373 -30.09 -11.39 -26.47
CA ARG A 373 -30.71 -10.49 -27.44
C ARG A 373 -32.01 -9.86 -26.93
N GLU A 374 -32.91 -10.65 -26.35
CA GLU A 374 -34.18 -10.17 -25.79
C GLU A 374 -33.92 -9.21 -24.62
N MET A 375 -32.93 -9.52 -23.77
CA MET A 375 -32.53 -8.63 -22.68
C MET A 375 -31.94 -7.31 -23.19
N LYS A 376 -31.17 -7.33 -24.28
CA LYS A 376 -30.64 -6.13 -24.94
C LYS A 376 -31.77 -5.27 -25.51
N GLU A 377 -32.67 -5.87 -26.29
CA GLU A 377 -33.81 -5.18 -26.90
C GLU A 377 -34.71 -4.53 -25.83
N PHE A 378 -34.96 -5.24 -24.72
CA PHE A 378 -35.67 -4.66 -23.59
C PHE A 378 -34.91 -3.48 -22.97
N ILE A 379 -33.65 -3.67 -22.58
CA ILE A 379 -32.95 -2.67 -21.78
C ILE A 379 -32.62 -1.40 -22.57
N GLN A 380 -32.35 -1.53 -23.87
CA GLN A 380 -32.06 -0.41 -24.78
C GLN A 380 -33.26 0.53 -24.96
N ASN A 381 -34.48 0.03 -24.72
CA ASN A 381 -35.72 0.81 -24.74
C ASN A 381 -36.12 1.39 -23.37
N THR A 382 -35.24 1.32 -22.37
CA THR A 382 -35.50 1.85 -21.02
C THR A 382 -34.53 2.98 -20.65
N SER A 383 -34.77 3.61 -19.49
CA SER A 383 -33.84 4.60 -18.91
C SER A 383 -32.62 3.96 -18.20
N VAL A 384 -32.54 2.62 -18.15
CA VAL A 384 -31.46 1.86 -17.53
C VAL A 384 -30.31 1.73 -18.50
N ASN A 385 -29.33 2.62 -18.34
CA ASN A 385 -28.27 2.81 -19.33
C ASN A 385 -26.85 2.75 -18.72
N SER A 386 -26.70 2.12 -17.56
CA SER A 386 -25.40 1.90 -16.93
C SER A 386 -25.48 0.70 -16.00
N GLU A 387 -24.34 0.07 -15.72
CA GLU A 387 -24.29 -1.06 -14.79
C GLU A 387 -24.83 -0.68 -13.40
N SER A 388 -24.56 0.55 -12.93
CA SER A 388 -25.09 1.04 -11.65
C SER A 388 -26.61 1.11 -11.64
N LYS A 389 -27.23 1.59 -12.73
CA LYS A 389 -28.69 1.60 -12.88
C LYS A 389 -29.26 0.19 -13.04
N TRP A 390 -28.56 -0.69 -13.74
CA TRP A 390 -28.95 -2.10 -13.86
C TRP A 390 -29.03 -2.77 -12.48
N ARG A 391 -28.02 -2.57 -11.62
CA ARG A 391 -28.02 -3.10 -10.25
C ARG A 391 -29.17 -2.58 -9.37
N LEU A 392 -29.66 -1.36 -9.64
CA LEU A 392 -30.84 -0.81 -8.98
C LEU A 392 -32.13 -1.41 -9.56
N PHE A 393 -32.21 -1.54 -10.89
CA PHE A 393 -33.34 -2.14 -11.59
C PHE A 393 -33.54 -3.61 -11.20
N VAL A 394 -32.47 -4.39 -11.04
CA VAL A 394 -32.51 -5.78 -10.53
C VAL A 394 -33.22 -5.91 -9.17
N LYS A 395 -33.26 -4.83 -8.38
CA LYS A 395 -33.90 -4.81 -7.05
C LYS A 395 -35.31 -4.21 -7.08
N SER A 396 -35.77 -3.69 -8.22
CA SER A 396 -37.10 -3.10 -8.34
C SER A 396 -38.16 -4.18 -8.50
N LYS A 397 -39.43 -3.80 -8.26
CA LYS A 397 -40.57 -4.69 -8.49
C LYS A 397 -40.82 -4.95 -9.99
N ASP A 398 -40.26 -4.10 -10.84
CA ASP A 398 -40.43 -4.11 -12.30
C ASP A 398 -39.39 -4.98 -13.02
N PHE A 399 -38.49 -5.64 -12.27
CA PHE A 399 -37.49 -6.53 -12.87
C PHE A 399 -38.13 -7.80 -13.44
N PRO A 400 -37.96 -8.10 -14.75
CA PRO A 400 -38.55 -9.30 -15.36
C PRO A 400 -38.05 -10.58 -14.70
N LYS A 401 -38.97 -11.46 -14.31
CA LYS A 401 -38.64 -12.72 -13.60
C LYS A 401 -37.82 -13.70 -14.44
N ASN A 402 -37.88 -13.60 -15.76
CA ASN A 402 -37.13 -14.40 -16.72
C ASN A 402 -35.77 -13.79 -17.09
N PHE A 403 -35.35 -12.66 -16.49
CA PHE A 403 -34.05 -12.04 -16.78
C PHE A 403 -32.99 -12.50 -15.77
N VAL A 404 -31.75 -12.74 -16.24
CA VAL A 404 -30.63 -13.01 -15.34
C VAL A 404 -30.20 -11.74 -14.63
N THR A 405 -29.80 -11.85 -13.36
CA THR A 405 -29.33 -10.70 -12.58
C THR A 405 -27.92 -10.23 -12.94
N ASN A 406 -27.10 -11.15 -13.47
CA ASN A 406 -25.73 -10.87 -13.91
C ASN A 406 -25.48 -11.38 -15.34
N PRO A 407 -25.94 -10.65 -16.37
CA PRO A 407 -25.83 -11.09 -17.76
C PRO A 407 -24.37 -11.26 -18.21
N SER A 408 -23.44 -10.44 -17.73
CA SER A 408 -22.00 -10.57 -18.04
C SER A 408 -21.39 -11.91 -17.64
N ARG A 409 -21.93 -12.54 -16.58
CA ARG A 409 -21.49 -13.85 -16.11
C ARG A 409 -22.28 -14.98 -16.76
N SER A 410 -23.59 -14.80 -16.90
CA SER A 410 -24.46 -15.83 -17.47
C SER A 410 -24.23 -16.05 -18.96
N PHE A 411 -23.89 -14.99 -19.71
CA PHE A 411 -23.63 -15.04 -21.15
C PHE A 411 -22.14 -14.88 -21.47
N LYS A 412 -21.26 -15.47 -20.66
CA LYS A 412 -19.80 -15.25 -20.74
C LYS A 412 -19.21 -15.35 -22.15
N HIS A 413 -19.74 -16.24 -23.00
CA HIS A 413 -19.24 -16.49 -24.35
C HIS A 413 -19.84 -15.56 -25.43
N GLU A 414 -20.98 -14.93 -25.15
CA GLU A 414 -21.68 -13.99 -26.05
C GLU A 414 -21.55 -12.53 -25.58
N TRP A 415 -21.00 -12.32 -24.38
CA TRP A 415 -20.90 -11.02 -23.75
C TRP A 415 -19.74 -10.22 -24.33
N ILE A 416 -20.06 -9.11 -24.99
CA ILE A 416 -19.07 -8.18 -25.54
C ILE A 416 -18.68 -7.17 -24.46
N SER A 417 -19.62 -6.33 -24.04
CA SER A 417 -19.40 -5.34 -22.98
C SER A 417 -20.72 -4.82 -22.41
N TRP A 418 -20.65 -4.03 -21.34
CA TRP A 418 -21.80 -3.28 -20.87
C TRP A 418 -22.24 -2.19 -21.86
N TYR A 419 -21.34 -1.65 -22.69
CA TYR A 419 -21.70 -0.64 -23.69
C TYR A 419 -22.57 -1.25 -24.79
N ASP A 420 -22.13 -2.38 -25.35
CA ASP A 420 -22.91 -3.20 -26.28
C ASP A 420 -24.27 -3.60 -25.68
N PHE A 421 -24.29 -4.07 -24.43
CA PHE A 421 -25.54 -4.45 -23.76
C PHE A 421 -26.55 -3.30 -23.68
N PHE A 422 -26.10 -2.08 -23.41
CA PHE A 422 -26.96 -0.89 -23.34
C PHE A 422 -27.11 -0.16 -24.68
N GLY A 423 -26.62 -0.70 -25.80
CA GLY A 423 -26.70 -0.06 -27.13
C GLY A 423 -25.91 1.25 -27.20
N LYS A 424 -24.83 1.35 -26.42
CA LYS A 424 -23.94 2.52 -26.37
C LYS A 424 -22.71 2.28 -27.23
N PRO A 425 -22.15 3.34 -27.85
CA PRO A 425 -20.86 3.24 -28.50
C PRO A 425 -19.81 2.81 -27.47
N GLU A 426 -18.94 1.87 -27.85
CA GLU A 426 -17.76 1.52 -27.07
C GLU A 426 -16.92 2.78 -26.82
N PRO A 427 -16.34 2.93 -25.62
CA PRO A 427 -15.45 4.04 -25.36
C PRO A 427 -14.25 3.94 -26.30
N ILE A 428 -14.04 5.01 -27.07
CA ILE A 428 -12.90 5.14 -27.97
C ILE A 428 -11.62 5.06 -27.12
N GLU A 429 -10.70 4.16 -27.47
CA GLU A 429 -9.38 4.15 -26.84
C GLU A 429 -8.74 5.52 -27.04
N PHE A 430 -8.49 6.21 -25.93
CA PHE A 430 -7.91 7.53 -25.98
C PHE A 430 -6.46 7.45 -26.47
N ILE A 431 -6.04 8.45 -27.24
CA ILE A 431 -4.62 8.70 -27.56
C ILE A 431 -3.77 8.63 -26.27
N SER A 432 -2.49 8.25 -26.32
CA SER A 432 -1.70 8.22 -25.08
C SER A 432 -1.50 9.63 -24.50
N LEU A 433 -1.32 9.75 -23.17
CA LEU A 433 -1.08 11.06 -22.55
C LEU A 433 0.16 11.76 -23.15
N LYS A 434 1.19 10.99 -23.50
CA LYS A 434 2.43 11.51 -24.09
C LYS A 434 2.16 12.13 -25.47
N GLU A 435 1.52 11.39 -26.36
CA GLU A 435 1.20 11.87 -27.71
C GLU A 435 0.24 13.05 -27.67
N LEU A 436 -0.72 13.06 -26.73
CA LEU A 436 -1.62 14.19 -26.52
C LEU A 436 -0.87 15.46 -26.08
N LYS A 437 0.08 15.32 -25.15
CA LYS A 437 0.94 16.44 -24.73
C LYS A 437 1.83 16.93 -25.86
N ASP A 438 2.42 16.01 -26.63
CA ASP A 438 3.28 16.34 -27.76
C ASP A 438 2.51 17.08 -28.86
N TYR A 439 1.27 16.66 -29.16
CA TYR A 439 0.37 17.36 -30.07
C TYR A 439 0.09 18.79 -29.60
N ILE A 440 -0.31 18.95 -28.33
CA ILE A 440 -0.69 20.25 -27.78
C ILE A 440 0.50 21.21 -27.74
N LYS A 441 1.71 20.73 -27.45
CA LYS A 441 2.95 21.53 -27.42
C LYS A 441 3.27 22.20 -28.76
N GLY A 442 2.80 21.62 -29.87
CA GLY A 442 2.96 22.17 -31.22
C GLY A 442 1.86 23.15 -31.65
N THR A 443 0.89 23.46 -30.78
CA THR A 443 -0.27 24.32 -31.08
C THR A 443 -0.35 25.50 -30.13
N ASP A 444 -1.33 26.40 -30.33
CA ASP A 444 -1.63 27.53 -29.44
C ASP A 444 -2.57 27.15 -28.28
N ILE A 445 -2.86 25.85 -28.10
CA ILE A 445 -3.76 25.30 -27.08
C ILE A 445 -3.05 25.23 -25.73
N ASP A 446 -2.94 26.37 -25.06
CA ASP A 446 -2.17 26.48 -23.82
C ASP A 446 -3.06 26.69 -22.57
N THR A 447 -4.39 26.72 -22.72
CA THR A 447 -5.34 26.85 -21.60
C THR A 447 -6.44 25.79 -21.66
N LEU A 448 -7.11 25.59 -20.53
CA LEU A 448 -8.25 24.67 -20.44
C LEU A 448 -9.40 25.14 -21.34
N GLU A 449 -9.63 26.45 -21.43
CA GLU A 449 -10.67 27.03 -22.30
C GLU A 449 -10.40 26.69 -23.76
N LYS A 450 -9.17 26.92 -24.24
CA LYS A 450 -8.76 26.59 -25.61
C LYS A 450 -8.85 25.09 -25.89
N TYR A 451 -8.39 24.26 -24.95
CA TYR A 451 -8.49 22.81 -25.08
C TYR A 451 -9.94 22.35 -25.13
N SER A 452 -10.81 22.95 -24.31
CA SER A 452 -12.25 22.66 -24.33
C SER A 452 -12.92 23.07 -25.64
N VAL A 453 -12.52 24.19 -26.25
CA VAL A 453 -13.01 24.58 -27.57
C VAL A 453 -12.56 23.57 -28.62
N PHE A 454 -11.27 23.20 -28.61
CA PHE A 454 -10.71 22.21 -29.52
C PHE A 454 -11.42 20.86 -29.43
N VAL A 455 -11.52 20.24 -28.25
CA VAL A 455 -12.14 18.89 -28.11
C VAL A 455 -13.65 18.83 -28.38
N ASN A 456 -14.29 19.97 -28.62
CA ASN A 456 -15.68 20.04 -29.06
C ASN A 456 -15.83 20.58 -30.50
N SER A 457 -14.73 20.92 -31.19
CA SER A 457 -14.76 21.29 -32.60
C SER A 457 -14.90 20.06 -33.49
N THR A 458 -15.28 20.29 -34.74
CA THR A 458 -15.32 19.26 -35.78
C THR A 458 -13.94 18.76 -36.18
N ASP A 459 -12.90 19.54 -35.90
CA ASP A 459 -11.53 19.29 -36.35
C ASP A 459 -10.74 18.40 -35.38
N CYS A 460 -11.29 18.13 -34.18
CA CYS A 460 -10.63 17.31 -33.18
C CYS A 460 -10.80 15.81 -33.46
N PRO A 461 -9.71 15.03 -33.45
CA PRO A 461 -9.79 13.58 -33.57
C PRO A 461 -10.65 12.97 -32.44
N LYS A 462 -11.52 12.01 -32.79
CA LYS A 462 -12.50 11.43 -31.85
C LYS A 462 -11.87 10.71 -30.65
N ASN A 463 -10.61 10.31 -30.73
CA ASN A 463 -9.86 9.65 -29.66
C ASN A 463 -9.19 10.64 -28.67
N PHE A 464 -9.48 11.93 -28.77
CA PHE A 464 -9.00 12.91 -27.78
C PHE A 464 -10.00 12.99 -26.61
N PRO A 465 -9.56 12.80 -25.36
CA PRO A 465 -10.47 12.81 -24.23
C PRO A 465 -10.94 14.24 -23.94
N LYS A 466 -12.26 14.44 -23.90
CA LYS A 466 -12.85 15.72 -23.43
C LYS A 466 -12.44 16.09 -22.01
N LYS A 467 -12.11 15.09 -21.17
CA LYS A 467 -11.66 15.24 -19.78
C LYS A 467 -10.37 14.46 -19.57
N PRO A 468 -9.21 15.00 -19.99
CA PRO A 468 -7.95 14.25 -20.00
C PRO A 468 -7.50 13.87 -18.57
N HIS A 469 -7.81 14.70 -17.56
CA HIS A 469 -7.53 14.38 -16.15
C HIS A 469 -8.21 13.13 -15.60
N SER A 470 -9.30 12.68 -16.22
CA SER A 470 -10.01 11.47 -15.83
C SER A 470 -9.66 10.28 -16.72
N ALA A 471 -9.09 10.53 -17.90
CA ALA A 471 -8.74 9.52 -18.88
C ALA A 471 -7.41 8.81 -18.54
N TYR A 472 -6.46 9.52 -17.92
CA TYR A 472 -5.11 9.02 -17.69
C TYR A 472 -4.79 8.85 -16.20
N LYS A 473 -4.22 7.70 -15.82
CA LYS A 473 -3.85 7.40 -14.42
C LYS A 473 -2.62 8.19 -13.97
N GLU A 474 -1.72 8.46 -14.91
CA GLU A 474 -0.49 9.22 -14.78
C GLU A 474 -0.69 10.74 -14.83
N TRP A 475 -1.95 11.22 -14.81
CA TRP A 475 -2.26 12.65 -14.83
C TRP A 475 -1.69 13.38 -13.61
N ILE A 476 -0.94 14.45 -13.85
CA ILE A 476 -0.34 15.28 -12.78
C ILE A 476 -1.22 16.51 -12.51
N SER A 477 -1.32 17.42 -13.48
CA SER A 477 -2.17 18.61 -13.40
C SER A 477 -2.37 19.23 -14.79
N TYR A 478 -3.31 20.18 -14.90
CA TYR A 478 -3.47 20.95 -16.14
C TYR A 478 -2.25 21.82 -16.46
N TYR A 479 -1.47 22.20 -15.45
CA TYR A 479 -0.24 22.96 -15.66
C TYR A 479 0.84 22.08 -16.29
N ASP A 480 1.06 20.88 -15.75
CA ASP A 480 1.92 19.86 -16.39
C ASP A 480 1.43 19.49 -17.79
N PHE A 481 0.12 19.40 -17.99
CA PHE A 481 -0.48 19.10 -19.29
C PHE A 481 -0.19 20.15 -20.36
N PHE A 482 -0.27 21.44 -20.01
CA PHE A 482 0.01 22.55 -20.92
C PHE A 482 1.49 22.99 -20.89
N GLY A 483 2.38 22.28 -20.18
CA GLY A 483 3.78 22.68 -20.00
C GLY A 483 3.96 24.00 -19.25
N LYS A 484 2.98 24.38 -18.42
CA LYS A 484 2.95 25.61 -17.61
C LYS A 484 3.39 25.34 -16.17
N GLN A 485 3.88 26.39 -15.51
CA GLN A 485 4.20 26.34 -14.08
C GLN A 485 2.93 26.44 -13.23
N GLU A 486 2.79 25.60 -12.18
CA GLU A 486 1.63 25.65 -11.28
C GLU A 486 1.57 26.97 -10.48
N PRO A 487 0.45 27.72 -10.51
CA PRO A 487 0.24 28.89 -9.68
C PRO A 487 -0.01 28.45 -8.25
N THR A 488 0.85 28.92 -7.36
CA THR A 488 0.77 28.64 -5.93
C THR A 488 -0.34 29.48 -5.29
N LYS A 489 -1.59 29.02 -5.33
CA LYS A 489 -2.54 29.46 -4.30
C LYS A 489 -2.11 28.80 -2.99
N ASN A 490 -1.63 29.62 -2.06
CA ASN A 490 -1.15 29.19 -0.74
C ASN A 490 -2.35 28.78 0.14
N TYR A 491 -2.96 27.63 -0.14
CA TYR A 491 -3.91 27.04 0.78
C TYR A 491 -3.19 26.66 2.09
N ARG A 492 -3.85 26.87 3.22
CA ARG A 492 -3.30 26.46 4.53
C ARG A 492 -3.07 24.94 4.57
N SER A 493 -2.23 24.46 5.49
CA SER A 493 -1.93 23.02 5.55
C SER A 493 -3.17 22.19 5.84
N TYR A 494 -3.14 20.91 5.46
CA TYR A 494 -4.22 19.96 5.71
C TYR A 494 -4.65 19.95 7.18
N GLU A 495 -3.70 19.95 8.12
CA GLU A 495 -3.96 19.94 9.56
C GLU A 495 -4.70 21.19 10.03
N ASN A 496 -4.34 22.36 9.49
CA ASN A 496 -4.99 23.62 9.84
C ASN A 496 -6.35 23.77 9.16
N ALA A 497 -6.49 23.26 7.94
CA ALA A 497 -7.77 23.18 7.25
C ALA A 497 -8.73 22.21 7.96
N LYS A 498 -8.21 21.07 8.41
CA LYS A 498 -8.93 20.07 9.21
C LYS A 498 -9.33 20.64 10.56
N LYS A 499 -8.43 21.32 11.27
CA LYS A 499 -8.76 21.99 12.54
C LYS A 499 -9.90 22.99 12.36
N TYR A 500 -9.80 23.87 11.36
CA TYR A 500 -10.89 24.80 11.03
C TYR A 500 -12.20 24.08 10.71
N ALA A 501 -12.15 22.99 9.92
CA ALA A 501 -13.32 22.21 9.58
C ALA A 501 -13.97 21.53 10.81
N CYS A 502 -13.16 20.98 11.72
CA CYS A 502 -13.61 20.43 13.00
C CYS A 502 -14.25 21.49 13.90
N ASP A 503 -13.68 22.69 13.95
CA ASP A 503 -14.16 23.79 14.80
C ASP A 503 -15.37 24.52 14.18
N SER A 504 -15.57 24.40 12.87
CA SER A 504 -16.71 25.01 12.16
C SER A 504 -18.04 24.26 12.38
N SER A 505 -19.16 24.96 12.17
CA SER A 505 -20.50 24.34 12.10
C SER A 505 -20.73 23.54 10.81
N ILE A 506 -19.80 23.57 9.87
CA ILE A 506 -19.89 22.88 8.58
C ILE A 506 -19.39 21.45 8.76
N LYS A 507 -20.32 20.49 8.71
CA LYS A 507 -20.03 19.07 8.99
C LYS A 507 -20.10 18.16 7.76
N SER A 508 -20.08 18.72 6.54
CA SER A 508 -20.09 17.94 5.30
C SER A 508 -19.44 18.69 4.13
N LEU A 509 -18.86 17.93 3.20
CA LEU A 509 -18.24 18.45 1.97
C LEU A 509 -19.20 19.28 1.10
N PRO A 510 -20.47 18.89 0.89
CA PRO A 510 -21.42 19.72 0.14
C PRO A 510 -21.66 21.09 0.78
N LYS A 511 -21.88 21.15 2.11
CA LYS A 511 -22.07 22.41 2.83
C LYS A 511 -20.79 23.27 2.86
N TRP A 512 -19.62 22.64 2.84
CA TRP A 512 -18.33 23.33 2.71
C TRP A 512 -18.19 24.02 1.36
N ARG A 513 -18.52 23.33 0.27
CA ARG A 513 -18.50 23.91 -1.08
C ARG A 513 -19.51 25.06 -1.20
N GLU A 514 -20.70 24.89 -0.64
CA GLU A 514 -21.72 25.95 -0.61
C GLU A 514 -21.24 27.17 0.19
N ALA A 515 -20.58 26.96 1.33
CA ALA A 515 -19.99 28.04 2.12
C ALA A 515 -18.84 28.75 1.38
N PHE A 516 -18.02 28.00 0.63
CA PHE A 516 -16.99 28.57 -0.24
C PHE A 516 -17.61 29.46 -1.33
N ASP A 517 -18.63 28.96 -2.02
CA ASP A 517 -19.29 29.67 -3.12
C ASP A 517 -20.04 30.92 -2.64
N LYS A 518 -20.50 30.92 -1.39
CA LYS A 518 -21.10 32.09 -0.72
C LYS A 518 -20.06 33.03 -0.06
N GLY A 519 -18.76 32.80 -0.26
CA GLY A 519 -17.68 33.62 0.32
C GLY A 519 -17.58 33.54 1.85
N LYS A 520 -18.12 32.49 2.48
CA LYS A 520 -18.14 32.30 3.94
C LYS A 520 -16.94 31.53 4.48
N LEU A 521 -16.01 31.11 3.61
CA LEU A 521 -14.77 30.47 4.00
C LEU A 521 -13.58 31.43 3.80
N PRO A 522 -12.57 31.38 4.68
CA PRO A 522 -11.28 32.00 4.44
C PRO A 522 -10.70 31.69 3.05
N ASP A 523 -10.13 32.70 2.39
CA ASP A 523 -9.61 32.61 1.02
C ASP A 523 -8.46 31.59 0.84
N ASP A 524 -7.80 31.24 1.94
CA ASP A 524 -6.74 30.24 2.01
C ASP A 524 -7.27 28.82 2.31
N LEU A 525 -8.58 28.61 2.29
CA LEU A 525 -9.20 27.28 2.30
C LEU A 525 -9.69 26.90 0.89
N PRO A 526 -9.37 25.69 0.41
CA PRO A 526 -9.79 25.28 -0.92
C PRO A 526 -11.27 24.90 -0.95
N LYS A 527 -11.93 25.18 -2.09
CA LYS A 527 -13.29 24.69 -2.40
C LYS A 527 -13.40 23.16 -2.29
N ASN A 528 -12.36 22.46 -2.76
CA ASN A 528 -12.29 21.00 -2.79
C ASN A 528 -11.11 20.49 -1.94
N PRO A 529 -11.21 20.50 -0.60
CA PRO A 529 -10.12 20.08 0.27
C PRO A 529 -9.76 18.59 0.08
N ASN A 530 -10.72 17.77 -0.33
CA ASN A 530 -10.49 16.35 -0.64
C ASN A 530 -9.58 16.11 -1.85
N ILE A 531 -9.48 17.08 -2.75
CA ILE A 531 -8.61 17.01 -3.93
C ILE A 531 -7.26 17.66 -3.58
N VAL A 532 -7.31 18.86 -3.01
CA VAL A 532 -6.09 19.64 -2.68
C VAL A 532 -5.22 18.92 -1.65
N TYR A 533 -5.83 18.23 -0.69
CA TYR A 533 -5.08 17.52 0.35
C TYR A 533 -4.91 16.02 0.08
N ALA A 534 -5.30 15.52 -1.11
CA ALA A 534 -5.28 14.09 -1.44
C ALA A 534 -3.90 13.44 -1.22
N LYS A 535 -2.82 14.17 -1.54
CA LYS A 535 -1.42 13.69 -1.41
C LYS A 535 -0.71 14.21 -0.14
N THR A 536 -1.35 15.08 0.64
CA THR A 536 -0.72 15.83 1.75
C THR A 536 -1.36 15.60 3.11
N GLY A 537 -2.26 14.62 3.23
CA GLY A 537 -2.81 14.18 4.52
C GLY A 537 -4.28 13.77 4.50
N TRP A 538 -5.01 13.97 3.40
CA TRP A 538 -6.42 13.60 3.32
C TRP A 538 -6.63 12.10 3.51
N THR A 539 -7.31 11.75 4.60
CA THR A 539 -7.69 10.36 4.91
C THR A 539 -9.09 10.06 4.36
N ASN A 540 -10.11 10.78 4.85
CA ASN A 540 -11.49 10.72 4.41
C ASN A 540 -12.28 11.93 4.95
N THR A 541 -13.51 12.10 4.44
CA THR A 541 -14.40 13.22 4.78
C THR A 541 -14.78 13.27 6.27
N TRP A 542 -14.93 12.11 6.93
CA TRP A 542 -15.35 12.04 8.33
C TRP A 542 -14.27 12.58 9.25
N ASP A 543 -13.03 12.14 9.01
CA ASP A 543 -11.85 12.60 9.71
C ASP A 543 -11.65 14.11 9.54
N PHE A 544 -11.81 14.64 8.32
CA PHE A 544 -11.65 16.07 8.05
C PHE A 544 -12.64 16.97 8.80
N PHE A 545 -13.87 16.51 9.03
CA PHE A 545 -14.91 17.27 9.77
C PHE A 545 -15.06 16.85 11.24
N GLY A 546 -14.17 16.00 11.75
CA GLY A 546 -14.17 15.57 13.16
C GLY A 546 -15.35 14.69 13.55
N LYS A 547 -15.92 13.91 12.62
CA LYS A 547 -16.99 12.95 12.92
C LYS A 547 -16.40 11.60 13.35
N SER A 548 -16.77 11.13 14.53
CA SER A 548 -16.52 9.74 14.94
C SER A 548 -17.40 8.78 14.14
N LYS A 549 -16.84 7.62 13.77
CA LYS A 549 -17.60 6.52 13.18
C LYS A 549 -18.66 6.13 14.22
N VAL A 550 -19.94 6.40 13.96
CA VAL A 550 -21.00 5.76 14.75
C VAL A 550 -20.79 4.27 14.52
N ALA A 551 -20.35 3.57 15.56
CA ALA A 551 -20.34 2.13 15.57
C ALA A 551 -21.81 1.72 15.59
N ASN A 552 -22.40 1.53 14.41
CA ASN A 552 -23.58 0.69 14.33
C ASN A 552 -23.15 -0.73 14.64
N ARG A 553 -23.28 -1.07 15.93
CA ARG A 553 -23.65 -2.39 16.42
C ARG A 553 -24.99 -2.75 15.79
N ASN A 554 -24.97 -3.65 14.81
CA ASN A 554 -25.62 -4.97 14.85
C ASN A 554 -25.49 -5.63 13.48
#